data_AF-A0A836JUK8-F1
#
_entry.id   AF-A0A836JUK8-F1
#
_cell.length_a   1.000
_cell.length_b   1.000
_cell.length_c   1.000
_cell.angle_alpha   90.00
_cell.angle_beta   90.00
_cell.angle_gamma   90.00
#
_symmetry.space_group_name_H-M   'P 1'
#
loop_
_entity.id
_entity.type
_entity.pdbx_description
1 polymer ?
#
loop_
_entity_poly.entity_id
_entity_poly.type
_entity_poly.pdbx_seq_one_letter_code
_entity_poly.pdbx_strand_id
1 'polypeptide(L)'
;MPKKKKGKGSKLARMSDEERVRYLQHRAELELEAKRRKQQLIAAFTKSKLKREEAFARLNTAKINEQWRFILRRIKCKELHEDVEYLWNNFNRLMKTKNLMIQRLHSELEAADVNHRRLQEAHIKIMDLIIGRCKQKCIDLHESFAHERNRIVSDETNELNRIRNNLEQYCSQLQNINFGQDKSIENILTQTKIQNAVNIYGIAYLKEDSLSRLMHYGSNEVEKLWRQLNEIITEYEKNTGDKRKQYEYLKEQDDAHRVDVAQYPKLQTQLQRVIKSLKQDTHALSQKREQSIAELNDQIIRMRKKTENLRQIFSMNQVLDTAQLKKLTIISANIRKELQRISEKGLTVLSLLRMCSNLEPFSLTVQKYTLRDTGSRRAFTSCEYNNIQKSLYLQFLNNEYLQMSEPFDKLDKFWEQFNYIKSDNIFMKKECDKLSFENKQLRNTLRTYLLTISKATIARPLTSISV
;
A
#
# COMPACT_ATOMS: atom_id res chain seq x y z
N MET A 1 -104.53 25.93 -35.26
CA MET A 1 -104.77 27.33 -35.72
C MET A 1 -104.25 28.28 -34.64
N PRO A 2 -103.80 29.54 -34.90
CA PRO A 2 -103.73 30.37 -36.12
C PRO A 2 -102.24 30.76 -36.44
N LYS A 3 -101.79 31.51 -37.46
CA LYS A 3 -102.33 32.23 -38.63
C LYS A 3 -101.19 32.33 -39.66
N LYS A 4 -101.40 31.83 -40.89
CA LYS A 4 -100.56 32.14 -42.07
C LYS A 4 -100.55 33.65 -42.30
N LYS A 5 -99.38 34.31 -42.32
CA LYS A 5 -99.25 35.69 -42.82
C LYS A 5 -98.67 35.68 -44.24
N LYS A 6 -99.46 36.28 -45.11
CA LYS A 6 -99.31 36.47 -46.56
C LYS A 6 -98.02 37.17 -46.94
N GLY A 7 -97.55 36.87 -48.15
CA GLY A 7 -96.35 37.45 -48.76
C GLY A 7 -96.34 38.97 -48.83
N LYS A 8 -95.12 39.52 -48.67
CA LYS A 8 -94.73 40.86 -49.10
C LYS A 8 -93.73 40.73 -50.26
N GLY A 9 -94.22 40.25 -51.40
CA GLY A 9 -93.66 40.69 -52.67
C GLY A 9 -94.22 42.09 -52.95
N SER A 10 -93.39 42.98 -53.51
CA SER A 10 -93.75 44.36 -53.90
C SER A 10 -93.68 45.44 -52.81
N LYS A 11 -92.45 45.71 -52.32
CA LYS A 11 -92.03 47.07 -51.96
C LYS A 11 -91.03 47.66 -52.96
N LEU A 12 -90.40 46.80 -53.77
CA LEU A 12 -89.44 47.17 -54.82
C LEU A 12 -90.11 47.61 -56.13
N ALA A 13 -91.36 47.22 -56.42
CA ALA A 13 -92.00 47.56 -57.70
C ALA A 13 -92.60 48.98 -57.77
N ARG A 14 -92.53 49.77 -56.68
CA ARG A 14 -93.17 51.09 -56.54
C ARG A 14 -92.21 52.26 -56.26
N MET A 15 -90.90 52.02 -56.35
CA MET A 15 -89.84 52.99 -56.06
C MET A 15 -89.11 53.36 -57.35
N SER A 16 -88.67 54.62 -57.48
CA SER A 16 -87.81 55.07 -58.58
C SER A 16 -86.49 54.29 -58.60
N ASP A 17 -85.83 54.15 -59.75
CA ASP A 17 -84.62 53.33 -59.87
C ASP A 17 -83.49 53.79 -58.93
N GLU A 18 -83.40 55.08 -58.58
CA GLU A 18 -82.48 55.58 -57.55
C GLU A 18 -82.81 55.10 -56.12
N GLU A 19 -84.09 55.00 -55.79
CA GLU A 19 -84.57 54.54 -54.48
C GLU A 19 -84.38 53.02 -54.30
N ARG A 20 -84.48 52.25 -55.40
CA ARG A 20 -84.13 50.82 -55.41
C ARG A 20 -82.65 50.58 -55.15
N VAL A 21 -81.78 51.37 -55.78
CA VAL A 21 -80.32 51.27 -55.59
C VAL A 21 -79.96 51.60 -54.15
N ARG A 22 -80.50 52.67 -53.56
CA ARG A 22 -80.27 53.01 -52.14
C ARG A 22 -80.81 51.95 -51.18
N TYR A 23 -81.98 51.35 -51.47
CA TYR A 23 -82.53 50.27 -50.64
C TYR A 23 -81.67 49.00 -50.71
N LEU A 24 -81.17 48.62 -51.89
CA LEU A 24 -80.28 47.48 -52.06
C LEU A 24 -78.90 47.74 -51.43
N GLN A 25 -78.37 48.96 -51.52
CA GLN A 25 -77.14 49.38 -50.83
C GLN A 25 -77.31 49.33 -49.31
N HIS A 26 -78.36 49.93 -48.75
CA HIS A 26 -78.65 49.88 -47.32
C HIS A 26 -78.88 48.45 -46.82
N ARG A 27 -79.52 47.58 -47.62
CA ARG A 27 -79.66 46.15 -47.29
C ARG A 27 -78.32 45.42 -47.33
N ALA A 28 -77.46 45.70 -48.32
CA ALA A 28 -76.13 45.14 -48.40
C ALA A 28 -75.23 45.62 -47.24
N GLU A 29 -75.34 46.89 -46.83
CA GLU A 29 -74.66 47.46 -45.67
C GLU A 29 -75.13 46.80 -44.37
N LEU A 30 -76.44 46.60 -44.17
CA LEU A 30 -76.98 45.88 -43.03
C LEU A 30 -76.55 44.41 -43.01
N GLU A 31 -76.50 43.73 -44.17
CA GLU A 31 -76.02 42.34 -44.26
C GLU A 31 -74.51 42.24 -44.02
N LEU A 32 -73.71 43.20 -44.50
CA LEU A 32 -72.27 43.31 -44.22
C LEU A 32 -72.02 43.62 -42.74
N GLU A 33 -72.79 44.52 -42.13
CA GLU A 33 -72.68 44.84 -40.72
C GLU A 33 -73.12 43.65 -39.85
N ALA A 34 -74.18 42.92 -40.23
CA ALA A 34 -74.59 41.68 -39.57
C ALA A 34 -73.51 40.58 -39.69
N LYS A 35 -72.89 40.42 -40.87
CA LYS A 35 -71.74 39.52 -41.05
C LYS A 35 -70.54 39.95 -40.20
N ARG A 36 -70.23 41.24 -40.13
CA ARG A 36 -69.15 41.79 -39.30
C ARG A 36 -69.41 41.57 -37.81
N ARG A 37 -70.63 41.82 -37.33
CA ARG A 37 -71.04 41.53 -35.94
C ARG A 37 -70.94 40.04 -35.63
N LYS A 38 -71.36 39.17 -36.56
CA LYS A 38 -71.22 37.70 -36.41
C LYS A 38 -69.75 37.28 -36.35
N GLN A 39 -68.90 37.82 -37.23
CA GLN A 39 -67.46 37.57 -37.22
C GLN A 39 -66.79 38.08 -35.94
N GLN A 40 -67.16 39.26 -35.46
CA GLN A 40 -66.67 39.82 -34.19
C GLN A 40 -67.08 38.94 -33.00
N LEU A 41 -68.32 38.45 -32.97
CA LEU A 41 -68.80 37.55 -31.92
C LEU A 41 -68.03 36.21 -31.93
N ILE A 42 -67.81 35.63 -33.12
CA ILE A 42 -67.00 34.42 -33.28
C ILE A 42 -65.56 34.67 -32.82
N ALA A 43 -64.93 35.78 -33.23
CA ALA A 43 -63.56 36.13 -32.85
C ALA A 43 -63.42 36.37 -31.33
N ALA A 44 -64.42 37.01 -30.71
CA ALA A 44 -64.44 37.21 -29.26
C ALA A 44 -64.58 35.86 -28.51
N PHE A 45 -65.44 34.97 -29.01
CA PHE A 45 -65.62 33.63 -28.45
C PHE A 45 -64.36 32.78 -28.60
N THR A 46 -63.72 32.75 -29.78
CA THR A 46 -62.47 32.01 -29.99
C THR A 46 -61.34 32.58 -29.15
N LYS A 47 -61.21 33.90 -29.02
CA LYS A 47 -60.23 34.54 -28.13
C LYS A 47 -60.45 34.17 -26.67
N SER A 48 -61.71 34.14 -26.20
CA SER A 48 -62.04 33.73 -24.83
C SER A 48 -61.72 32.24 -24.59
N LYS A 49 -62.06 31.37 -25.56
CA LYS A 49 -61.71 29.95 -25.53
C LYS A 49 -60.20 29.73 -25.51
N LEU A 50 -59.46 30.41 -26.38
CA LEU A 50 -58.01 30.30 -26.46
C LEU A 50 -57.34 30.75 -25.17
N LYS A 51 -57.75 31.88 -24.58
CA LYS A 51 -57.27 32.31 -23.25
C LYS A 51 -57.52 31.27 -22.15
N ARG A 52 -58.68 30.60 -22.19
CA ARG A 52 -59.03 29.55 -21.23
C ARG A 52 -58.14 28.32 -21.41
N GLU A 53 -57.94 27.88 -22.65
CA GLU A 53 -57.02 26.78 -22.95
C GLU A 53 -55.58 27.12 -22.57
N GLU A 54 -55.10 28.34 -22.84
CA GLU A 54 -53.77 28.79 -22.41
C GLU A 54 -53.62 28.81 -20.88
N ALA A 55 -54.67 29.21 -20.15
CA ALA A 55 -54.66 29.16 -18.70
C ALA A 55 -54.60 27.71 -18.17
N PHE A 56 -55.38 26.80 -18.77
CA PHE A 56 -55.32 25.38 -18.44
C PHE A 56 -54.00 24.73 -18.82
N ALA A 57 -53.43 25.06 -19.97
CA ALA A 57 -52.11 24.57 -20.38
C ALA A 57 -51.02 25.03 -19.40
N ARG A 58 -51.04 26.30 -18.98
CA ARG A 58 -50.11 26.80 -17.94
C ARG A 58 -50.27 26.06 -16.62
N LEU A 59 -51.51 25.86 -16.16
CA LEU A 59 -51.78 25.12 -14.92
C LEU A 59 -51.32 23.66 -15.02
N ASN A 60 -51.61 22.99 -16.13
CA ASN A 60 -51.22 21.60 -16.35
C ASN A 60 -49.71 21.45 -16.43
N THR A 61 -49.01 22.35 -17.12
CA THR A 61 -47.54 22.39 -17.15
C THR A 61 -46.96 22.59 -15.75
N ALA A 62 -47.54 23.50 -14.95
CA ALA A 62 -47.10 23.71 -13.57
C ALA A 62 -47.29 22.44 -12.71
N LYS A 63 -48.44 21.75 -12.84
CA LYS A 63 -48.71 20.48 -12.14
C LYS A 63 -47.73 19.38 -12.55
N ILE A 64 -47.50 19.21 -13.85
CA ILE A 64 -46.55 18.23 -14.38
C ILE A 64 -45.13 18.54 -13.89
N ASN A 65 -44.70 19.79 -13.96
CA ASN A 65 -43.38 20.20 -13.48
C ASN A 65 -43.22 19.96 -11.98
N GLU A 66 -44.26 20.18 -11.17
CA GLU A 66 -44.21 19.90 -9.74
C GLU A 66 -44.11 18.40 -9.46
N GLN A 67 -44.85 17.57 -10.20
CA GLN A 67 -44.70 16.11 -10.12
C GLN A 67 -43.29 15.66 -10.52
N TRP A 68 -42.72 16.23 -11.58
CA TRP A 68 -41.33 15.94 -11.97
C TRP A 68 -40.32 16.35 -10.91
N ARG A 69 -40.47 17.55 -10.32
CA ARG A 69 -39.60 17.98 -9.21
C ARG A 69 -39.69 17.03 -8.03
N PHE A 70 -40.90 16.59 -7.67
CA PHE A 70 -41.10 15.62 -6.59
C PHE A 70 -40.39 14.30 -6.89
N ILE A 71 -40.56 13.75 -8.10
CA ILE A 71 -39.91 12.50 -8.51
C ILE A 71 -38.39 12.65 -8.52
N LEU A 72 -37.86 13.72 -9.13
CA LEU A 72 -36.42 13.97 -9.21
C LEU A 72 -35.79 14.18 -7.84
N ARG A 73 -36.44 14.94 -6.93
CA ARG A 73 -35.97 15.08 -5.55
C ARG A 73 -35.94 13.73 -4.85
N ARG A 74 -36.98 12.90 -5.01
CA ARG A 74 -37.01 11.57 -4.40
C ARG A 74 -35.89 10.67 -4.91
N ILE A 75 -35.62 10.68 -6.22
CA ILE A 75 -34.49 9.95 -6.81
C ILE A 75 -33.17 10.50 -6.25
N LYS A 76 -33.00 11.82 -6.26
CA LYS A 76 -31.75 12.43 -5.80
C LYS A 76 -31.47 12.21 -4.31
N CYS A 77 -32.51 12.24 -3.47
CA CYS A 77 -32.37 11.91 -2.05
C CYS A 77 -31.96 10.45 -1.84
N LYS A 78 -32.44 9.51 -2.66
CA LYS A 78 -32.00 8.11 -2.60
C LYS A 78 -30.54 7.96 -3.04
N GLU A 79 -30.16 8.53 -4.18
CA GLU A 79 -28.76 8.53 -4.63
C GLU A 79 -27.82 9.10 -3.57
N LEU A 80 -28.15 10.27 -3.01
CA LEU A 80 -27.35 10.90 -1.95
C LEU A 80 -27.25 10.04 -0.70
N HIS A 81 -28.33 9.33 -0.34
CA HIS A 81 -28.31 8.43 0.80
C HIS A 81 -27.38 7.24 0.56
N GLU A 82 -27.46 6.62 -0.61
CA GLU A 82 -26.58 5.51 -1.03
C GLU A 82 -25.11 5.95 -1.08
N ASP A 83 -24.83 7.15 -1.62
CA ASP A 83 -23.48 7.73 -1.65
C ASP A 83 -22.92 7.97 -0.24
N VAL A 84 -23.72 8.55 0.66
CA VAL A 84 -23.33 8.79 2.05
C VAL A 84 -23.11 7.48 2.80
N GLU A 85 -23.97 6.48 2.59
CA GLU A 85 -23.81 5.15 3.18
C GLU A 85 -22.53 4.46 2.67
N TYR A 86 -22.25 4.54 1.37
CA TYR A 86 -21.02 4.03 0.80
C TYR A 86 -19.78 4.70 1.40
N LEU A 87 -19.77 6.03 1.49
CA LEU A 87 -18.69 6.79 2.11
C LEU A 87 -18.52 6.40 3.58
N TRP A 88 -19.62 6.35 4.33
CA TRP A 88 -19.62 5.94 5.73
C TRP A 88 -19.00 4.56 5.93
N ASN A 89 -19.43 3.58 5.14
CA ASN A 89 -18.90 2.22 5.19
C ASN A 89 -17.41 2.16 4.83
N ASN A 90 -16.98 2.93 3.82
CA ASN A 90 -15.58 3.01 3.45
C ASN A 90 -14.72 3.65 4.55
N PHE A 91 -15.19 4.75 5.15
CA PHE A 91 -14.53 5.39 6.29
C PHE A 91 -14.45 4.46 7.50
N ASN A 92 -15.53 3.76 7.83
CA ASN A 92 -15.54 2.80 8.93
C ASN A 92 -14.53 1.66 8.70
N ARG A 93 -14.46 1.12 7.47
CA ARG A 93 -13.46 0.12 7.10
C ARG A 93 -12.04 0.67 7.23
N LEU A 94 -11.79 1.87 6.72
CA LEU A 94 -10.48 2.53 6.84
C LEU A 94 -10.08 2.74 8.30
N MET A 95 -11.01 3.20 9.14
CA MET A 95 -10.79 3.38 10.57
C MET A 95 -10.47 2.06 11.27
N LYS A 96 -11.21 0.99 10.97
CA LYS A 96 -10.90 -0.36 11.50
C LYS A 96 -9.50 -0.82 11.10
N THR A 97 -9.12 -0.67 9.83
CA THR A 97 -7.77 -1.05 9.36
C THR A 97 -6.68 -0.22 10.05
N LYS A 98 -6.88 1.10 10.19
CA LYS A 98 -5.93 1.96 10.90
C LYS A 98 -5.83 1.59 12.38
N ASN A 99 -6.94 1.32 13.05
CA ASN A 99 -6.94 0.89 14.45
C ASN A 99 -6.22 -0.45 14.64
N LEU A 100 -6.43 -1.42 13.75
CA LEU A 100 -5.69 -2.69 13.77
C LEU A 100 -4.20 -2.48 13.56
N MET A 101 -3.81 -1.58 12.65
CA MET A 101 -2.40 -1.23 12.44
C MET A 101 -1.79 -0.57 13.69
N ILE A 102 -2.51 0.37 14.32
CA ILE A 102 -2.07 1.02 15.56
C ILE A 102 -1.90 -0.01 16.68
N GLN A 103 -2.87 -0.93 16.86
CA GLN A 103 -2.78 -2.00 17.86
C GLN A 103 -1.58 -2.89 17.62
N ARG A 104 -1.34 -3.30 16.36
CA ARG A 104 -0.17 -4.11 16.00
C ARG A 104 1.13 -3.37 16.29
N LEU A 105 1.25 -2.12 15.90
CA LEU A 105 2.44 -1.29 16.17
C LEU A 105 2.66 -1.12 17.67
N HIS A 106 1.59 -0.96 18.45
CA HIS A 106 1.68 -0.87 19.90
C HIS A 106 2.20 -2.18 20.51
N SER A 107 1.67 -3.33 20.11
CA SER A 107 2.17 -4.63 20.57
C SER A 107 3.62 -4.91 20.15
N GLU A 108 4.00 -4.52 18.93
CA GLU A 108 5.39 -4.63 18.46
C GLU A 108 6.33 -3.72 19.28
N LEU A 109 5.88 -2.51 19.63
CA LEU A 109 6.63 -1.59 20.49
C LEU A 109 6.79 -2.12 21.92
N GLU A 110 5.72 -2.66 22.52
CA GLU A 110 5.79 -3.29 23.84
C GLU A 110 6.75 -4.50 23.85
N ALA A 111 6.68 -5.34 22.81
CA ALA A 111 7.60 -6.47 22.68
C ALA A 111 9.06 -6.01 22.51
N ALA A 112 9.30 -4.95 21.73
CA ALA A 112 10.63 -4.37 21.57
C ALA A 112 11.16 -3.80 22.89
N ASP A 113 10.34 -3.10 23.67
CA ASP A 113 10.72 -2.54 24.96
C ASP A 113 11.03 -3.65 25.99
N VAL A 114 10.21 -4.70 26.07
CA VAL A 114 10.49 -5.86 26.92
C VAL A 114 11.80 -6.54 26.53
N ASN A 115 12.06 -6.71 25.23
CA ASN A 115 13.31 -7.28 24.75
C ASN A 115 14.51 -6.39 25.06
N HIS A 116 14.38 -5.06 24.94
CA HIS A 116 15.42 -4.11 25.28
C HIS A 116 15.77 -4.18 26.78
N ARG A 117 14.76 -4.17 27.66
CA ARG A 117 14.96 -4.32 29.10
C ARG A 117 15.64 -5.63 29.45
N ARG A 118 15.21 -6.75 28.86
CA ARG A 118 15.85 -8.07 29.06
C ARG A 118 17.31 -8.09 28.62
N LEU A 119 17.62 -7.48 27.48
CA LEU A 119 18.99 -7.36 26.99
C LEU A 119 19.85 -6.53 27.96
N GLN A 120 19.31 -5.41 28.43
CA GLN A 120 19.99 -4.56 29.40
C GLN A 120 20.25 -5.29 30.72
N GLU A 121 19.26 -5.99 31.26
CA GLU A 121 19.41 -6.83 32.46
C GLU A 121 20.47 -7.92 32.27
N ALA A 122 20.47 -8.61 31.12
CA ALA A 122 21.47 -9.62 30.81
C ALA A 122 22.88 -9.02 30.72
N HIS A 123 23.00 -7.84 30.09
CA HIS A 123 24.27 -7.13 29.97
C HIS A 123 24.81 -6.68 31.34
N ILE A 124 23.95 -6.14 32.20
CA ILE A 124 24.32 -5.77 33.58
C ILE A 124 24.80 -7.00 34.35
N LYS A 125 24.07 -8.13 34.28
CA LYS A 125 24.48 -9.38 34.91
C LYS A 125 25.86 -9.87 34.43
N ILE A 126 26.13 -9.75 33.13
CA ILE A 126 27.44 -10.11 32.56
C ILE A 126 28.53 -9.15 33.09
N MET A 127 28.27 -7.85 33.15
CA MET A 127 29.21 -6.90 33.72
C MET A 127 29.50 -7.23 35.19
N ASP A 128 28.48 -7.52 35.99
CA ASP A 128 28.64 -7.88 37.40
C ASP A 128 29.49 -9.14 37.57
N LEU A 129 29.30 -10.14 36.70
CA LEU A 129 30.14 -11.35 36.68
C LEU A 129 31.60 -11.04 36.33
N ILE A 130 31.84 -10.17 35.34
CA ILE A 130 33.19 -9.75 34.95
C ILE A 130 33.85 -8.98 36.10
N ILE A 131 33.14 -8.01 36.69
CA ILE A 131 33.62 -7.22 37.83
C ILE A 131 33.93 -8.13 39.01
N GLY A 132 33.04 -9.07 39.32
CA GLY A 132 33.23 -10.07 40.37
C GLY A 132 34.48 -10.93 40.14
N ARG A 133 34.69 -11.42 38.92
CA ARG A 133 35.87 -12.21 38.55
C ARG A 133 37.17 -11.39 38.61
N CYS A 134 37.14 -10.14 38.15
CA CYS A 134 38.28 -9.23 38.27
C CYS A 134 38.60 -8.94 39.73
N LYS A 135 37.59 -8.70 40.57
CA LYS A 135 37.76 -8.49 42.00
C LYS A 135 38.39 -9.71 42.67
N GLN A 136 37.92 -10.92 42.37
CA GLN A 136 38.51 -12.15 42.89
C GLN A 136 39.99 -12.27 42.47
N LYS A 137 40.28 -12.06 41.18
CA LYS A 137 41.67 -12.11 40.69
C LYS A 137 42.58 -11.09 41.38
N CYS A 138 42.07 -9.89 41.68
CA CYS A 138 42.82 -8.89 42.43
C CYS A 138 43.07 -9.32 43.87
N ILE A 139 42.09 -9.95 44.53
CA ILE A 139 42.24 -10.50 45.88
C ILE A 139 43.30 -11.62 45.87
N ASP A 140 43.18 -12.60 44.97
CA ASP A 140 44.12 -13.72 44.86
C ASP A 140 45.56 -13.24 44.62
N LEU A 141 45.73 -12.25 43.74
CA LEU A 141 47.05 -11.65 43.45
C LEU A 141 47.61 -10.93 44.68
N HIS A 142 46.76 -10.19 45.41
CA HIS A 142 47.16 -9.48 46.61
C HIS A 142 47.56 -10.44 47.72
N GLU A 143 46.78 -11.50 47.95
CA GLU A 143 47.08 -12.54 48.93
C GLU A 143 48.36 -13.29 48.58
N SER A 144 48.55 -13.69 47.32
CA SER A 144 49.78 -14.34 46.86
C SER A 144 51.00 -13.44 47.04
N PHE A 145 50.89 -12.15 46.72
CA PHE A 145 51.98 -11.20 46.92
C PHE A 145 52.29 -10.99 48.41
N ALA A 146 51.26 -10.82 49.25
CA ALA A 146 51.43 -10.65 50.68
C ALA A 146 52.07 -11.90 51.32
N HIS A 147 51.64 -13.09 50.90
CA HIS A 147 52.22 -14.36 51.33
C HIS A 147 53.71 -14.45 50.95
N GLU A 148 54.04 -14.20 49.68
CA GLU A 148 55.42 -14.27 49.19
C GLU A 148 56.32 -13.25 49.90
N ARG A 149 55.86 -12.01 50.05
CA ARG A 149 56.56 -10.97 50.83
C ARG A 149 56.82 -11.43 52.25
N ASN A 150 55.80 -11.95 52.95
CA ASN A 150 55.97 -12.39 54.33
C ASN A 150 56.92 -13.58 54.45
N ARG A 151 56.91 -14.49 53.45
CA ARG A 151 57.85 -15.61 53.39
C ARG A 151 59.30 -15.10 53.27
N ILE A 152 59.57 -14.22 52.30
CA ILE A 152 60.92 -13.65 52.09
C ILE A 152 61.41 -12.95 53.36
N VAL A 153 60.58 -12.09 53.97
CA VAL A 153 60.94 -11.40 55.21
C VAL A 153 61.23 -12.38 56.35
N SER A 154 60.43 -13.45 56.46
CA SER A 154 60.68 -14.50 57.47
C SER A 154 61.97 -15.26 57.20
N ASP A 155 62.27 -15.59 55.95
CA ASP A 155 63.48 -16.33 55.57
C ASP A 155 64.74 -15.48 55.81
N GLU A 156 64.73 -14.21 55.39
CA GLU A 156 65.82 -13.26 55.62
C GLU A 156 66.06 -13.02 57.12
N THR A 157 65.01 -12.82 57.91
CA THR A 157 65.15 -12.64 59.36
C THR A 157 65.67 -13.91 60.05
N ASN A 158 65.27 -15.09 59.59
CA ASN A 158 65.81 -16.37 60.08
C ASN A 158 67.30 -16.53 59.74
N GLU A 159 67.70 -16.22 58.51
CA GLU A 159 69.12 -16.27 58.09
C GLU A 159 69.97 -15.25 58.85
N LEU A 160 69.49 -14.02 59.04
CA LEU A 160 70.17 -13.01 59.86
C LEU A 160 70.35 -13.48 61.30
N ASN A 161 69.34 -14.12 61.89
CA ASN A 161 69.45 -14.69 63.23
C ASN A 161 70.46 -15.84 63.28
N ARG A 162 70.51 -16.71 62.27
CA ARG A 162 71.53 -17.77 62.16
C ARG A 162 72.94 -17.21 62.09
N ILE A 163 73.17 -16.21 61.22
CA ILE A 163 74.47 -15.55 61.08
C ILE A 163 74.89 -14.89 62.39
N ARG A 164 73.97 -14.17 63.05
CA ARG A 164 74.24 -13.55 64.35
C ARG A 164 74.63 -14.58 65.42
N ASN A 165 73.89 -15.67 65.53
CA ASN A 165 74.20 -16.73 66.50
C ASN A 165 75.56 -17.37 66.22
N ASN A 166 75.89 -17.62 64.95
CA ASN A 166 77.20 -18.15 64.55
C ASN A 166 78.33 -17.17 64.91
N LEU A 167 78.16 -15.87 64.65
CA LEU A 167 79.12 -14.84 65.01
C LEU A 167 79.33 -14.75 66.52
N GLU A 168 78.25 -14.77 67.31
CA GLU A 168 78.34 -14.80 68.78
C GLU A 168 79.11 -16.03 69.29
N GLN A 169 78.90 -17.19 68.66
CA GLN A 169 79.63 -18.42 68.97
C GLN A 169 81.12 -18.29 68.63
N TYR A 170 81.47 -17.77 67.45
CA TYR A 170 82.87 -17.52 67.08
C TYR A 170 83.55 -16.51 67.99
N CYS A 171 82.87 -15.41 68.34
CA CYS A 171 83.37 -14.44 69.31
C CYS A 171 83.65 -15.09 70.67
N SER A 172 82.74 -15.94 71.15
CA SER A 172 82.93 -16.67 72.41
C SER A 172 84.11 -17.66 72.34
N GLN A 173 84.28 -18.35 71.20
CA GLN A 173 85.43 -19.23 70.98
C GLN A 173 86.76 -18.46 70.96
N LEU A 174 86.81 -17.32 70.26
CA LEU A 174 87.99 -16.45 70.22
C LEU A 174 88.31 -15.88 71.60
N GLN A 175 87.31 -15.48 72.38
CA GLN A 175 87.50 -15.05 73.77
C GLN A 175 88.12 -16.16 74.63
N ASN A 176 87.66 -17.41 74.48
CA ASN A 176 88.24 -18.55 75.20
C ASN A 176 89.69 -18.84 74.76
N ILE A 177 89.99 -18.74 73.46
CA ILE A 177 91.36 -18.90 72.93
C ILE A 177 92.27 -17.80 73.48
N ASN A 178 91.84 -16.53 73.39
CA ASN A 178 92.61 -15.40 73.93
C ASN A 178 92.86 -15.57 75.42
N PHE A 179 91.84 -15.93 76.21
CA PHE A 179 92.01 -16.21 77.64
C PHE A 179 93.02 -17.34 77.90
N GLY A 180 92.98 -18.41 77.11
CA GLY A 180 93.95 -19.51 77.19
C GLY A 180 95.37 -19.07 76.84
N GLN A 181 95.53 -18.27 75.78
CA GLN A 181 96.82 -17.70 75.38
C GLN A 181 97.36 -16.73 76.43
N ASP A 182 96.54 -15.84 76.97
CA ASP A 182 96.91 -14.89 78.02
C ASP A 182 97.38 -15.63 79.28
N LYS A 183 96.67 -16.69 79.70
CA LYS A 183 97.09 -17.52 80.83
C LYS A 183 98.40 -18.28 80.56
N SER A 184 98.62 -18.73 79.33
CA SER A 184 99.89 -19.34 78.92
C SER A 184 101.02 -18.31 78.94
N ILE A 185 100.79 -17.10 78.45
CA ILE A 185 101.75 -15.99 78.49
C ILE A 185 102.06 -15.62 79.93
N GLU A 186 101.06 -15.53 80.81
CA GLU A 186 101.23 -15.24 82.23
C GLU A 186 102.05 -16.34 82.95
N ASN A 187 101.81 -17.61 82.64
CA ASN A 187 102.62 -18.73 83.12
C ASN A 187 104.07 -18.66 82.60
N ILE A 188 104.27 -18.37 81.31
CA ILE A 188 105.62 -18.21 80.74
C ILE A 188 106.32 -17.01 81.38
N LEU A 189 105.62 -15.89 81.60
CA LEU A 189 106.18 -14.69 82.23
C LEU A 189 106.54 -14.92 83.69
N THR A 190 105.71 -15.64 84.46
CA THR A 190 106.01 -16.00 85.86
C THR A 190 107.18 -16.98 85.92
N GLN A 191 107.22 -17.98 85.05
CA GLN A 191 108.34 -18.93 84.94
C GLN A 191 109.63 -18.25 84.47
N THR A 192 109.55 -17.31 83.53
CA THR A 192 110.68 -16.47 83.08
C THR A 192 111.13 -15.52 84.17
N LYS A 193 110.23 -14.93 84.97
CA LYS A 193 110.60 -14.12 86.14
C LYS A 193 111.29 -14.94 87.22
N ILE A 194 110.84 -16.17 87.46
CA ILE A 194 111.50 -17.13 88.38
C ILE A 194 112.87 -17.54 87.82
N GLN A 195 112.97 -17.83 86.52
CA GLN A 195 114.23 -18.20 85.86
C GLN A 195 115.23 -17.04 85.78
N ASN A 196 114.76 -15.80 85.55
CA ASN A 196 115.58 -14.59 85.61
C ASN A 196 115.98 -14.26 87.05
N ALA A 197 115.11 -14.46 88.05
CA ALA A 197 115.51 -14.33 89.45
C ALA A 197 116.62 -15.32 89.84
N VAL A 198 116.69 -16.48 89.17
CA VAL A 198 117.78 -17.47 89.30
C VAL A 198 119.02 -17.11 88.47
N ASN A 199 118.86 -16.49 87.29
CA ASN A 199 119.96 -16.18 86.36
C ASN A 199 120.57 -14.77 86.51
N ILE A 200 119.97 -13.85 87.27
CA ILE A 200 120.49 -12.48 87.48
C ILE A 200 121.78 -12.45 88.34
N TYR A 201 122.22 -13.57 88.93
CA TYR A 201 123.55 -13.66 89.56
C TYR A 201 124.68 -14.06 88.61
N GLY A 202 124.41 -14.33 87.33
CA GLY A 202 125.39 -14.98 86.44
C GLY A 202 125.91 -14.17 85.25
N ILE A 203 125.08 -13.37 84.57
CA ILE A 203 125.46 -12.86 83.23
C ILE A 203 124.86 -11.46 83.00
N ALA A 204 125.24 -10.50 83.83
CA ALA A 204 124.88 -9.09 83.67
C ALA A 204 126.10 -8.15 83.62
N TYR A 205 127.27 -8.59 83.11
CA TYR A 205 128.40 -7.67 82.99
C TYR A 205 129.18 -7.61 81.69
N LEU A 206 129.14 -8.56 80.76
CA LEU A 206 129.94 -8.40 79.53
C LEU A 206 129.32 -9.16 78.35
N LYS A 207 128.27 -8.62 77.69
CA LYS A 207 127.96 -8.76 76.22
C LYS A 207 126.73 -7.94 75.72
N GLU A 208 126.37 -6.82 76.36
CA GLU A 208 125.21 -6.00 75.93
C GLU A 208 125.51 -5.04 74.74
N ASP A 209 126.77 -4.62 74.54
CA ASP A 209 127.09 -3.52 73.59
C ASP A 209 127.35 -3.97 72.14
N SER A 210 127.69 -5.25 71.89
CA SER A 210 127.98 -5.74 70.53
C SER A 210 126.78 -6.35 69.80
N LEU A 211 125.79 -6.89 70.54
CA LEU A 211 124.54 -7.41 69.96
C LEU A 211 123.59 -6.28 69.54
N SER A 212 123.53 -5.19 70.31
CA SER A 212 122.69 -4.03 70.01
C SER A 212 123.10 -3.30 68.72
N ARG A 213 124.40 -3.26 68.40
CA ARG A 213 124.90 -2.63 67.16
C ARG A 213 124.64 -3.48 65.91
N LEU A 214 124.73 -4.81 66.03
CA LEU A 214 124.43 -5.72 64.92
C LEU A 214 122.91 -5.78 64.64
N MET A 215 122.08 -5.76 65.70
CA MET A 215 120.62 -5.67 65.57
C MET A 215 120.17 -4.35 64.94
N HIS A 216 120.74 -3.22 65.35
CA HIS A 216 120.37 -1.93 64.74
C HIS A 216 120.73 -1.83 63.26
N TYR A 217 121.85 -2.43 62.84
CA TYR A 217 122.24 -2.47 61.42
C TYR A 217 121.30 -3.37 60.60
N GLY A 218 121.04 -4.59 61.07
CA GLY A 218 120.13 -5.53 60.40
C GLY A 218 118.68 -5.01 60.33
N SER A 219 118.21 -4.39 61.41
CA SER A 219 116.88 -3.76 61.47
C SER A 219 116.77 -2.59 60.49
N ASN A 220 117.79 -1.73 60.39
CA ASN A 220 117.76 -0.59 59.47
C ASN A 220 117.76 -0.99 58.00
N GLU A 221 118.47 -2.05 57.62
CA GLU A 221 118.46 -2.53 56.24
C GLU A 221 117.14 -3.23 55.87
N VAL A 222 116.54 -3.98 56.79
CA VAL A 222 115.19 -4.54 56.60
C VAL A 222 114.15 -3.42 56.49
N GLU A 223 114.24 -2.37 57.31
CA GLU A 223 113.35 -1.21 57.28
C GLU A 223 113.46 -0.41 55.97
N LYS A 224 114.67 -0.33 55.40
CA LYS A 224 114.90 0.29 54.09
C LYS A 224 114.28 -0.54 52.97
N LEU A 225 114.55 -1.84 52.93
CA LEU A 225 113.98 -2.75 51.92
C LEU A 225 112.45 -2.79 52.01
N TRP A 226 111.89 -2.73 53.23
CA TRP A 226 110.45 -2.67 53.44
C TRP A 226 109.84 -1.35 52.91
N ARG A 227 110.51 -0.22 53.14
CA ARG A 227 110.10 1.07 52.57
C ARG A 227 110.15 1.06 51.04
N GLN A 228 111.20 0.52 50.45
CA GLN A 228 111.33 0.40 48.99
C GLN A 228 110.24 -0.51 48.40
N LEU A 229 109.95 -1.65 49.04
CA LEU A 229 108.88 -2.55 48.61
C LEU A 229 107.52 -1.85 48.68
N ASN A 230 107.23 -1.15 49.79
CA ASN A 230 105.99 -0.40 49.93
C ASN A 230 105.88 0.73 48.91
N GLU A 231 106.95 1.47 48.64
CA GLU A 231 106.96 2.50 47.59
C GLU A 231 106.62 1.91 46.22
N ILE A 232 107.22 0.77 45.85
CA ILE A 232 106.93 0.07 44.58
C ILE A 232 105.49 -0.43 44.54
N ILE A 233 104.96 -0.99 45.64
CA ILE A 233 103.56 -1.45 45.72
C ILE A 233 102.61 -0.25 45.57
N THR A 234 102.88 0.85 46.27
CA THR A 234 102.03 2.05 46.24
C THR A 234 102.06 2.69 44.85
N GLU A 235 103.23 2.72 44.20
CA GLU A 235 103.37 3.21 42.83
C GLU A 235 102.66 2.30 41.82
N TYR A 236 102.74 0.98 41.99
CA TYR A 236 102.03 0.02 41.15
C TYR A 236 100.50 0.14 41.31
N GLU A 237 100.00 0.24 42.55
CA GLU A 237 98.57 0.43 42.82
C GLU A 237 98.07 1.77 42.28
N LYS A 238 98.85 2.84 42.40
CA LYS A 238 98.51 4.14 41.83
C LYS A 238 98.50 4.11 40.30
N ASN A 239 99.47 3.45 39.68
CA ASN A 239 99.57 3.34 38.21
C ASN A 239 98.55 2.36 37.59
N THR A 240 98.07 1.37 38.36
CA THR A 240 97.10 0.37 37.88
C THR A 240 95.67 0.59 38.38
N GLY A 241 95.46 1.46 39.36
CA GLY A 241 94.15 1.72 39.96
C GLY A 241 93.11 2.24 38.96
N ASP A 242 93.47 3.23 38.14
CA ASP A 242 92.55 3.77 37.13
C ASP A 242 92.23 2.74 36.04
N LYS A 243 93.21 1.91 35.65
CA LYS A 243 93.00 0.81 34.69
C LYS A 243 92.11 -0.28 35.26
N ARG A 244 92.22 -0.62 36.56
CA ARG A 244 91.33 -1.57 37.23
C ARG A 244 89.90 -1.06 37.30
N LYS A 245 89.69 0.20 37.69
CA LYS A 245 88.36 0.81 37.72
C LYS A 245 87.71 0.81 36.33
N GLN A 246 88.47 1.13 35.29
CA GLN A 246 87.97 1.11 33.93
C GLN A 246 87.63 -0.33 33.45
N TYR A 247 88.44 -1.31 33.85
CA TYR A 247 88.16 -2.73 33.58
C TYR A 247 86.90 -3.21 34.32
N GLU A 248 86.73 -2.90 35.60
CA GLU A 248 85.54 -3.26 36.39
C GLU A 248 84.28 -2.64 35.81
N TYR A 249 84.32 -1.36 35.41
CA TYR A 249 83.22 -0.70 34.73
C TYR A 249 82.85 -1.38 33.41
N LEU A 250 83.85 -1.69 32.57
CA LEU A 250 83.61 -2.39 31.30
C LEU A 250 83.08 -3.81 31.51
N LYS A 251 83.54 -4.49 32.56
CA LYS A 251 83.06 -5.82 32.94
C LYS A 251 81.60 -5.78 33.40
N GLU A 252 81.22 -4.80 34.24
CA GLU A 252 79.82 -4.62 34.65
C GLU A 252 78.92 -4.31 33.44
N GLN A 253 79.38 -3.47 32.50
CA GLN A 253 78.63 -3.23 31.27
C GLN A 253 78.49 -4.48 30.40
N ASP A 254 79.55 -5.27 30.23
CA ASP A 254 79.50 -6.51 29.46
C ASP A 254 78.59 -7.56 30.12
N ASP A 255 78.63 -7.68 31.44
CA ASP A 255 77.74 -8.55 32.21
C ASP A 255 76.27 -8.10 32.07
N ALA A 256 75.98 -6.80 32.13
CA ALA A 256 74.64 -6.26 31.88
C ALA A 256 74.16 -6.53 30.46
N HIS A 257 75.01 -6.29 29.45
CA HIS A 257 74.70 -6.59 28.06
C HIS A 257 74.49 -8.09 27.81
N ARG A 258 75.25 -8.98 28.47
CA ARG A 258 75.03 -10.43 28.42
C ARG A 258 73.65 -10.84 28.95
N VAL A 259 73.22 -10.24 30.06
CA VAL A 259 71.89 -10.50 30.62
C VAL A 259 70.78 -10.02 29.67
N ASP A 260 70.92 -8.84 29.07
CA ASP A 260 69.97 -8.35 28.07
C ASP A 260 69.95 -9.20 26.80
N VAL A 261 71.13 -9.60 26.31
CA VAL A 261 71.26 -10.46 25.11
C VAL A 261 70.61 -11.83 25.33
N ALA A 262 70.69 -12.37 26.54
CA ALA A 262 70.04 -13.64 26.89
C ALA A 262 68.49 -13.56 26.85
N GLN A 263 67.89 -12.36 26.90
CA GLN A 263 66.43 -12.18 26.81
C GLN A 263 65.92 -12.15 25.37
N TYR A 264 66.72 -11.71 24.40
CA TYR A 264 66.30 -11.60 23.00
C TYR A 264 65.80 -12.91 22.38
N PRO A 265 66.42 -14.09 22.59
CA PRO A 265 65.90 -15.35 22.05
C PRO A 265 64.51 -15.72 22.58
N LYS A 266 64.23 -15.41 23.86
CA LYS A 266 62.91 -15.65 24.47
C LYS A 266 61.86 -14.74 23.84
N LEU A 267 62.18 -13.45 23.68
CA LEU A 267 61.32 -12.47 23.04
C LEU A 267 61.07 -12.82 21.56
N GLN A 268 62.13 -13.19 20.83
CA GLN A 268 62.04 -13.62 19.44
C GLN A 268 61.12 -14.85 19.29
N THR A 269 61.26 -15.84 20.18
CA THR A 269 60.41 -17.03 20.17
C THR A 269 58.94 -16.70 20.48
N GLN A 270 58.67 -15.75 21.37
CA GLN A 270 57.31 -15.26 21.64
C GLN A 270 56.73 -14.54 20.41
N LEU A 271 57.48 -13.58 19.85
CA LEU A 271 57.05 -12.83 18.66
C LEU A 271 56.79 -13.76 17.48
N GLN A 272 57.63 -14.78 17.28
CA GLN A 272 57.47 -15.76 16.20
C GLN A 272 56.23 -16.64 16.41
N ARG A 273 55.90 -16.99 17.66
CA ARG A 273 54.62 -17.64 18.00
C ARG A 273 53.42 -16.75 17.69
N VAL A 274 53.47 -15.48 18.07
CA VAL A 274 52.40 -14.50 17.80
C VAL A 274 52.20 -14.31 16.30
N ILE A 275 53.28 -14.15 15.53
CA ILE A 275 53.24 -14.06 14.07
C ILE A 275 52.60 -15.32 13.48
N LYS A 276 52.96 -16.51 13.97
CA LYS A 276 52.39 -17.77 13.49
C LYS A 276 50.88 -17.85 13.78
N SER A 277 50.44 -17.48 14.99
CA SER A 277 49.00 -17.45 15.32
C SER A 277 48.24 -16.42 14.48
N LEU A 278 48.78 -15.21 14.31
CA LEU A 278 48.12 -14.17 13.50
C LEU A 278 48.01 -14.59 12.03
N LYS A 279 49.01 -15.29 11.48
CA LYS A 279 48.94 -15.86 10.13
C LYS A 279 47.85 -16.92 10.01
N GLN A 280 47.68 -17.77 11.01
CA GLN A 280 46.61 -18.78 11.05
C GLN A 280 45.23 -18.11 11.14
N ASP A 281 45.07 -17.11 12.00
CA ASP A 281 43.83 -16.36 12.15
C ASP A 281 43.46 -15.61 10.87
N THR A 282 44.45 -14.99 10.21
CA THR A 282 44.24 -14.31 8.92
C THR A 282 43.79 -15.28 7.84
N HIS A 283 44.39 -16.48 7.77
CA HIS A 283 43.97 -17.52 6.83
C HIS A 283 42.54 -18.01 7.14
N ALA A 284 42.20 -18.24 8.41
CA ALA A 284 40.87 -18.66 8.81
C ALA A 284 39.80 -17.61 8.49
N LEU A 285 40.10 -16.32 8.72
CA LEU A 285 39.23 -15.21 8.35
C LEU A 285 39.06 -15.10 6.83
N SER A 286 40.14 -15.28 6.06
CA SER A 286 40.08 -15.28 4.60
C SER A 286 39.17 -16.39 4.07
N GLN A 287 39.32 -17.61 4.61
CA GLN A 287 38.49 -18.75 4.22
C GLN A 287 37.01 -18.55 4.56
N LYS A 288 36.71 -18.02 5.76
CA LYS A 288 35.32 -17.66 6.14
C LYS A 288 34.74 -16.60 5.21
N ARG A 289 35.54 -15.60 4.83
CA ARG A 289 35.12 -14.55 3.89
C ARG A 289 34.81 -15.14 2.52
N GLU A 290 35.67 -16.01 1.99
CA GLU A 290 35.43 -16.67 0.69
C GLU A 290 34.17 -17.54 0.71
N GLN A 291 33.97 -18.33 1.77
CA GLN A 291 32.74 -19.12 1.95
C GLN A 291 31.49 -18.24 1.97
N SER A 292 31.51 -17.15 2.74
CA SER A 292 30.38 -16.21 2.81
C SER A 292 30.11 -15.54 1.46
N ILE A 293 31.15 -15.15 0.72
CA ILE A 293 31.01 -14.59 -0.63
C ILE A 293 30.40 -15.63 -1.59
N ALA A 294 30.85 -16.88 -1.53
CA ALA A 294 30.31 -17.96 -2.37
C ALA A 294 28.82 -18.19 -2.08
N GLU A 295 28.42 -18.27 -0.81
CA GLU A 295 27.02 -18.42 -0.39
C GLU A 295 26.13 -17.26 -0.86
N LEU A 296 26.62 -16.01 -0.74
CA LEU A 296 25.90 -14.83 -1.21
C LEU A 296 25.76 -14.82 -2.73
N ASN A 297 26.81 -15.20 -3.47
CA ASN A 297 26.75 -15.31 -4.93
C ASN A 297 25.73 -16.37 -5.37
N ASP A 298 25.70 -17.51 -4.71
CA ASP A 298 24.70 -18.56 -4.95
C ASP A 298 23.28 -18.05 -4.70
N GLN A 299 23.07 -17.29 -3.62
CA GLN A 299 21.77 -16.66 -3.35
C GLN A 299 21.39 -15.67 -4.45
N ILE A 300 22.33 -14.83 -4.91
CA ILE A 300 22.10 -13.87 -6.01
C ILE A 300 21.69 -14.61 -7.29
N ILE A 301 22.39 -15.69 -7.65
CA ILE A 301 22.06 -16.49 -8.84
C ILE A 301 20.67 -17.11 -8.72
N ARG A 302 20.33 -17.71 -7.56
CA ARG A 302 19.00 -18.26 -7.29
C ARG A 302 17.90 -17.20 -7.41
N MET A 303 18.13 -16.01 -6.85
CA MET A 303 17.16 -14.90 -6.91
C MET A 303 16.99 -14.37 -8.33
N ARG A 304 18.08 -14.22 -9.09
CA ARG A 304 18.03 -13.84 -10.51
C ARG A 304 17.20 -14.82 -11.33
N LYS A 305 17.40 -16.14 -11.13
CA LYS A 305 16.63 -17.18 -11.81
C LYS A 305 15.13 -17.10 -11.47
N LYS A 306 14.78 -16.87 -10.20
CA LYS A 306 13.37 -16.66 -9.79
C LYS A 306 12.76 -15.44 -10.45
N THR A 307 13.47 -14.32 -10.48
CA THR A 307 13.00 -13.08 -11.13
C THR A 307 12.78 -13.27 -12.63
N GLU A 308 13.68 -13.98 -13.30
CA GLU A 308 13.54 -14.27 -14.73
C GLU A 308 12.31 -15.15 -15.02
N ASN A 309 12.10 -16.21 -14.22
CA ASN A 309 10.90 -17.03 -14.32
C ASN A 309 9.61 -16.22 -14.11
N LEU A 310 9.60 -15.32 -13.13
CA LEU A 310 8.44 -14.44 -12.88
C LEU A 310 8.18 -13.48 -14.05
N ARG A 311 9.23 -12.94 -14.68
CA ARG A 311 9.11 -12.10 -15.88
C ARG A 311 8.51 -12.88 -17.05
N GLN A 312 8.92 -14.12 -17.26
CA GLN A 312 8.38 -14.98 -18.30
C GLN A 312 6.88 -15.28 -18.07
N ILE A 313 6.51 -15.65 -16.85
CA ILE A 313 5.10 -15.87 -16.48
C ILE A 313 4.27 -14.59 -16.68
N PHE A 314 4.79 -13.44 -16.26
CA PHE A 314 4.13 -12.16 -16.42
C PHE A 314 3.91 -11.82 -17.90
N SER A 315 4.92 -12.00 -18.74
CA SER A 315 4.82 -11.78 -20.19
C SER A 315 3.79 -12.70 -20.83
N MET A 316 3.76 -13.98 -20.46
CA MET A 316 2.77 -14.94 -20.97
C MET A 316 1.34 -14.55 -20.57
N ASN A 317 1.14 -14.17 -19.30
CA ASN A 317 -0.17 -13.71 -18.82
C ASN A 317 -0.63 -12.43 -19.54
N GLN A 318 0.28 -11.48 -19.77
CA GLN A 318 -0.03 -10.26 -20.51
C GLN A 318 -0.50 -10.56 -21.95
N VAL A 319 0.13 -11.53 -22.63
CA VAL A 319 -0.32 -11.97 -23.96
C VAL A 319 -1.70 -12.63 -23.90
N LEU A 320 -1.97 -13.47 -22.89
CA LEU A 320 -3.27 -14.11 -22.71
C LEU A 320 -4.37 -13.08 -22.41
N ASP A 321 -4.12 -12.14 -21.49
CA ASP A 321 -5.08 -11.10 -21.10
C ASP A 321 -5.41 -10.18 -22.28
N THR A 322 -4.40 -9.79 -23.07
CA THR A 322 -4.62 -8.98 -24.27
C THR A 322 -5.43 -9.72 -25.33
N ALA A 323 -5.24 -11.04 -25.49
CA ALA A 323 -6.03 -11.86 -26.39
C ALA A 323 -7.50 -12.00 -25.91
N GLN A 324 -7.71 -12.23 -24.62
CA GLN A 324 -9.04 -12.31 -24.02
C GLN A 324 -9.78 -10.97 -24.11
N LEU A 325 -9.11 -9.86 -23.84
CA LEU A 325 -9.69 -8.52 -23.94
C LEU A 325 -10.07 -8.18 -25.38
N LYS A 326 -9.25 -8.54 -26.36
CA LYS A 326 -9.59 -8.41 -27.79
C LYS A 326 -10.86 -9.21 -28.12
N LYS A 327 -10.93 -10.48 -27.69
CA LYS A 327 -12.12 -11.34 -27.90
C LYS A 327 -13.37 -10.72 -27.28
N LEU A 328 -13.30 -10.28 -26.03
CA LEU A 328 -14.41 -9.63 -25.33
C LEU A 328 -14.86 -8.34 -26.03
N THR A 329 -13.91 -7.54 -26.50
CA THR A 329 -14.20 -6.29 -27.24
C THR A 329 -14.93 -6.57 -28.55
N ILE A 330 -14.52 -7.60 -29.30
CA ILE A 330 -15.17 -7.99 -30.56
C ILE A 330 -16.59 -8.50 -30.29
N ILE A 331 -16.77 -9.39 -29.32
CA ILE A 331 -18.10 -9.96 -28.97
C ILE A 331 -19.04 -8.84 -28.50
N SER A 332 -18.59 -7.99 -27.57
CA SER A 332 -19.41 -6.89 -27.05
C SER A 332 -19.78 -5.87 -28.15
N ALA A 333 -18.85 -5.55 -29.05
CA ALA A 333 -19.14 -4.68 -30.19
C ALA A 333 -20.17 -5.29 -31.14
N ASN A 334 -20.11 -6.60 -31.40
CA ASN A 334 -21.09 -7.30 -32.23
C ASN A 334 -22.46 -7.33 -31.58
N ILE A 335 -22.55 -7.69 -30.28
CA ILE A 335 -23.81 -7.68 -29.53
C ILE A 335 -24.42 -6.28 -29.53
N ARG A 336 -23.62 -5.24 -29.31
CA ARG A 336 -24.08 -3.85 -29.35
C ARG A 336 -24.67 -3.48 -30.71
N LYS A 337 -24.00 -3.86 -31.81
CA LYS A 337 -24.52 -3.63 -33.17
C LYS A 337 -25.85 -4.35 -33.40
N GLU A 338 -25.97 -5.60 -32.95
CA GLU A 338 -27.22 -6.36 -33.09
C GLU A 338 -28.37 -5.78 -32.26
N LEU A 339 -28.11 -5.39 -31.01
CA LEU A 339 -29.10 -4.71 -30.18
C LEU A 339 -29.53 -3.35 -30.77
N GLN A 340 -28.58 -2.61 -31.34
CA GLN A 340 -28.88 -1.37 -32.03
C GLN A 340 -29.77 -1.62 -33.26
N ARG A 341 -29.46 -2.64 -34.07
CA ARG A 341 -30.28 -3.04 -35.23
C ARG A 341 -31.70 -3.44 -34.82
N ILE A 342 -31.86 -4.17 -33.72
CA ILE A 342 -33.17 -4.54 -33.18
C ILE A 342 -33.92 -3.29 -32.70
N SER A 343 -33.24 -2.38 -32.00
CA SER A 343 -33.81 -1.11 -31.54
C SER A 343 -34.31 -0.25 -32.71
N GLU A 344 -33.50 -0.11 -33.76
CA GLU A 344 -33.87 0.61 -34.99
C GLU A 344 -35.10 -0.01 -35.65
N LYS A 345 -35.16 -1.35 -35.79
CA LYS A 345 -36.35 -2.05 -36.28
C LYS A 345 -37.58 -1.83 -35.38
N GLY A 346 -37.40 -1.83 -34.06
CA GLY A 346 -38.48 -1.52 -33.12
C GLY A 346 -39.01 -0.10 -33.29
N LEU A 347 -38.11 0.88 -33.47
CA LEU A 347 -38.47 2.28 -33.71
C LEU A 347 -39.20 2.47 -35.04
N THR A 348 -38.79 1.77 -36.11
CA THR A 348 -39.50 1.84 -37.40
C THR A 348 -40.89 1.22 -37.32
N VAL A 349 -41.06 0.11 -36.61
CA VAL A 349 -42.39 -0.48 -36.36
C VAL A 349 -43.27 0.49 -35.55
N LEU A 350 -42.72 1.12 -34.51
CA LEU A 350 -43.46 2.13 -33.73
C LEU A 350 -43.84 3.36 -34.54
N SER A 351 -42.96 3.84 -35.42
CA SER A 351 -43.24 4.99 -36.28
C SER A 351 -44.33 4.67 -37.31
N LEU A 352 -44.26 3.49 -37.94
CA LEU A 352 -45.30 2.98 -38.83
C LEU A 352 -46.63 2.81 -38.10
N LEU A 353 -46.63 2.21 -36.90
CA LEU A 353 -47.83 2.05 -36.09
C LEU A 353 -48.47 3.41 -35.78
N ARG A 354 -47.67 4.43 -35.45
CA ARG A 354 -48.16 5.78 -35.18
C ARG A 354 -48.74 6.44 -36.44
N MET A 355 -48.11 6.29 -37.60
CA MET A 355 -48.64 6.77 -38.87
C MET A 355 -49.95 6.07 -39.24
N CYS A 356 -50.00 4.74 -39.14
CA CYS A 356 -51.20 3.96 -39.42
C CYS A 356 -52.35 4.29 -38.46
N SER A 357 -52.07 4.48 -37.16
CA SER A 357 -53.10 4.82 -36.17
C SER A 357 -53.79 6.16 -36.46
N ASN A 358 -53.10 7.10 -37.12
CA ASN A 358 -53.71 8.38 -37.52
C ASN A 358 -54.71 8.23 -38.69
N LEU A 359 -54.61 7.15 -39.47
CA LEU A 359 -55.47 6.86 -40.62
C LEU A 359 -56.62 5.91 -40.28
N GLU A 360 -56.66 5.38 -39.05
CA GLU A 360 -57.70 4.45 -38.62
C GLU A 360 -59.03 5.17 -38.35
N PRO A 361 -60.17 4.57 -38.72
CA PRO A 361 -61.47 5.11 -38.39
C PRO A 361 -61.69 5.11 -36.87
N PHE A 362 -62.40 6.13 -36.38
CA PHE A 362 -62.63 6.37 -34.95
C PHE A 362 -63.25 5.15 -34.21
N SER A 363 -64.05 4.33 -34.91
CA SER A 363 -64.63 3.08 -34.39
C SER A 363 -63.58 2.09 -33.91
N LEU A 364 -62.46 1.95 -34.63
CA LEU A 364 -61.35 1.06 -34.28
C LEU A 364 -60.42 1.68 -33.24
N THR A 365 -60.24 3.00 -33.26
CA THR A 365 -59.48 3.71 -32.22
C THR A 365 -60.12 3.47 -30.85
N VAL A 366 -61.44 3.58 -30.74
CA VAL A 366 -62.19 3.31 -29.49
C VAL A 366 -62.09 1.83 -29.08
N GLN A 367 -62.13 0.89 -30.03
CA GLN A 367 -62.01 -0.54 -29.75
C GLN A 367 -60.62 -0.93 -29.20
N LYS A 368 -59.54 -0.27 -29.65
CA LYS A 368 -58.19 -0.44 -29.12
C LYS A 368 -58.03 0.01 -27.65
N TYR A 369 -58.77 1.04 -27.23
CA TYR A 369 -58.73 1.54 -25.85
C TYR A 369 -59.74 0.86 -24.90
N THR A 370 -60.77 0.22 -25.43
CA THR A 370 -61.80 -0.48 -24.63
C THR A 370 -61.50 -1.96 -24.38
N LEU A 371 -60.59 -2.57 -25.14
CA LEU A 371 -60.14 -3.96 -24.94
C LEU A 371 -58.76 -4.04 -24.28
N ARG A 372 -58.48 -3.16 -23.32
CA ARG A 372 -57.51 -3.48 -22.29
C ARG A 372 -58.28 -4.23 -21.21
N ASP A 373 -58.13 -5.55 -21.23
CA ASP A 373 -58.61 -6.49 -20.21
C ASP A 373 -60.05 -7.04 -20.38
N THR A 374 -60.23 -7.87 -21.41
CA THR A 374 -61.08 -9.06 -21.26
C THR A 374 -60.31 -10.25 -21.79
N GLY A 375 -59.66 -10.98 -20.89
CA GLY A 375 -59.15 -12.31 -21.17
C GLY A 375 -60.24 -13.21 -21.74
N SER A 376 -59.85 -14.05 -22.70
CA SER A 376 -60.57 -15.26 -23.12
C SER A 376 -62.11 -15.18 -23.14
N ARG A 377 -62.67 -14.66 -24.23
CA ARG A 377 -63.96 -15.16 -24.72
C ARG A 377 -63.78 -15.69 -26.13
N ARG A 378 -63.31 -16.93 -26.20
CA ARG A 378 -63.68 -17.82 -27.30
C ARG A 378 -65.21 -17.91 -27.27
N ALA A 379 -65.81 -17.60 -28.41
CA ALA A 379 -67.25 -17.54 -28.60
C ALA A 379 -67.93 -18.83 -28.11
N PHE A 380 -68.85 -18.66 -27.17
CA PHE A 380 -69.91 -19.62 -26.92
C PHE A 380 -70.79 -19.69 -28.17
N THR A 381 -70.58 -20.72 -28.98
CA THR A 381 -71.60 -21.24 -29.89
C THR A 381 -71.86 -22.68 -29.50
N SER A 382 -73.00 -22.88 -28.81
CA SER A 382 -73.86 -24.05 -28.88
C SER A 382 -73.17 -25.43 -29.01
N CYS A 383 -72.97 -26.12 -27.88
CA CYS A 383 -73.20 -27.55 -27.74
C CYS A 383 -73.04 -27.93 -26.26
N GLU A 384 -74.16 -28.07 -25.56
CA GLU A 384 -74.21 -28.84 -24.32
C GLU A 384 -73.91 -30.31 -24.68
N TYR A 385 -72.81 -30.87 -24.17
CA TYR A 385 -72.69 -32.24 -23.65
C TYR A 385 -71.23 -32.52 -23.23
N ASN A 386 -71.08 -33.13 -22.05
CA ASN A 386 -69.86 -33.75 -21.50
C ASN A 386 -68.74 -32.84 -20.95
N ASN A 387 -68.95 -32.38 -19.71
CA ASN A 387 -68.05 -31.49 -18.97
C ASN A 387 -67.30 -32.16 -17.80
N ILE A 388 -66.95 -33.46 -17.88
CA ILE A 388 -66.24 -34.14 -16.76
C ILE A 388 -64.93 -34.83 -17.20
N GLN A 389 -64.72 -35.13 -18.49
CA GLN A 389 -63.52 -35.86 -18.92
C GLN A 389 -62.35 -34.96 -19.39
N LYS A 390 -62.59 -33.67 -19.64
CA LYS A 390 -61.60 -32.75 -20.21
C LYS A 390 -60.75 -32.01 -19.17
N SER A 391 -61.20 -31.93 -17.92
CA SER A 391 -60.42 -31.30 -16.84
C SER A 391 -59.29 -32.21 -16.35
N LEU A 392 -59.44 -33.53 -16.48
CA LEU A 392 -58.41 -34.48 -16.07
C LEU A 392 -57.30 -34.65 -17.11
N TYR A 393 -57.59 -34.48 -18.40
CA TYR A 393 -56.57 -34.55 -19.46
C TYR A 393 -55.67 -33.31 -19.54
N LEU A 394 -56.17 -32.15 -19.10
CA LEU A 394 -55.40 -30.90 -19.08
C LEU A 394 -54.54 -30.74 -17.81
N GLN A 395 -54.77 -31.55 -16.78
CA GLN A 395 -54.00 -31.51 -15.53
C GLN A 395 -52.75 -32.41 -15.58
N PHE A 396 -52.68 -33.33 -16.56
CA PHE A 396 -51.51 -34.20 -16.83
C PHE A 396 -50.54 -33.64 -17.88
N LEU A 397 -50.83 -32.47 -18.46
CA LEU A 397 -49.97 -31.73 -19.41
C LEU A 397 -49.46 -30.42 -18.80
N ASN A 398 -49.10 -30.43 -17.51
CA ASN A 398 -48.12 -29.48 -17.02
C ASN A 398 -46.74 -29.98 -17.44
N ASN A 399 -46.20 -29.43 -18.53
CA ASN A 399 -44.79 -29.10 -18.64
C ASN A 399 -44.52 -28.28 -19.92
N GLU A 400 -44.02 -27.07 -19.71
CA GLU A 400 -43.10 -26.35 -20.62
C GLU A 400 -43.59 -25.87 -21.99
N TYR A 401 -44.72 -26.33 -22.52
CA TYR A 401 -45.21 -25.94 -23.85
C TYR A 401 -46.21 -24.77 -23.88
N LEU A 402 -46.76 -24.35 -22.74
CA LEU A 402 -47.72 -23.23 -22.70
C LEU A 402 -47.07 -21.84 -22.68
N GLN A 403 -45.73 -21.75 -22.61
CA GLN A 403 -45.00 -20.49 -22.53
C GLN A 403 -44.33 -20.07 -23.86
N MET A 404 -44.55 -20.83 -24.92
CA MET A 404 -44.19 -20.47 -26.29
C MET A 404 -45.41 -20.64 -27.19
N SER A 405 -46.40 -19.75 -27.02
CA SER A 405 -47.41 -19.50 -28.05
C SER A 405 -46.71 -19.31 -29.39
N GLU A 406 -47.12 -20.06 -30.41
CA GLU A 406 -46.54 -20.02 -31.74
C GLU A 406 -46.47 -18.55 -32.20
N PRO A 407 -45.41 -18.13 -32.90
CA PRO A 407 -45.19 -16.72 -33.23
C PRO A 407 -46.34 -16.07 -34.01
N PHE A 408 -47.20 -16.88 -34.64
CA PHE A 408 -48.34 -16.43 -35.43
C PHE A 408 -49.58 -16.10 -34.58
N ASP A 409 -49.85 -16.84 -33.49
CA ASP A 409 -50.98 -16.57 -32.58
C ASP A 409 -50.90 -15.17 -31.94
N LYS A 410 -49.68 -14.65 -31.76
CA LYS A 410 -49.43 -13.32 -31.20
C LYS A 410 -49.87 -12.18 -32.13
N LEU A 411 -50.11 -12.47 -33.41
CA LEU A 411 -50.56 -11.52 -34.42
C LEU A 411 -52.06 -11.63 -34.75
N ASP A 412 -52.80 -12.54 -34.12
CA ASP A 412 -54.22 -12.79 -34.44
C ASP A 412 -55.07 -11.52 -34.38
N LYS A 413 -54.93 -10.74 -33.30
CA LYS A 413 -55.64 -9.46 -33.14
C LYS A 413 -55.25 -8.42 -34.20
N PHE A 414 -53.99 -8.44 -34.66
CA PHE A 414 -53.56 -7.57 -35.75
C PHE A 414 -54.22 -7.99 -37.06
N TRP A 415 -54.29 -9.29 -37.35
CA TRP A 415 -54.93 -9.81 -38.55
C TRP A 415 -56.45 -9.61 -38.55
N GLU A 416 -57.12 -9.75 -37.42
CA GLU A 416 -58.54 -9.39 -37.26
C GLU A 416 -58.78 -7.91 -37.62
N GLN A 417 -57.97 -7.00 -37.06
CA GLN A 417 -58.06 -5.57 -37.36
C GLN A 417 -57.77 -5.26 -38.83
N PHE A 418 -56.73 -5.88 -39.40
CA PHE A 418 -56.37 -5.72 -40.80
C PHE A 418 -57.51 -6.18 -41.73
N ASN A 419 -58.09 -7.35 -41.46
CA ASN A 419 -59.18 -7.91 -42.26
C ASN A 419 -60.45 -7.06 -42.17
N TYR A 420 -60.76 -6.51 -40.98
CA TYR A 420 -61.87 -5.58 -40.82
C TYR A 420 -61.68 -4.32 -41.69
N ILE A 421 -60.52 -3.65 -41.60
CA ILE A 421 -60.21 -2.46 -42.42
C ILE A 421 -60.24 -2.80 -43.91
N LYS A 422 -59.76 -3.99 -44.29
CA LYS A 422 -59.79 -4.46 -45.68
C LYS A 422 -61.24 -4.65 -46.18
N SER A 423 -62.11 -5.21 -45.36
CA SER A 423 -63.54 -5.35 -45.68
C SER A 423 -64.23 -4.00 -45.84
N ASP A 424 -63.99 -3.06 -44.92
CA ASP A 424 -64.53 -1.69 -44.99
C ASP A 424 -64.06 -0.98 -46.26
N ASN A 425 -62.77 -1.09 -46.63
CA ASN A 425 -62.27 -0.51 -47.87
C ASN A 425 -62.94 -1.10 -49.13
N ILE A 426 -63.21 -2.41 -49.14
CA ILE A 426 -63.94 -3.06 -50.25
C ILE A 426 -65.37 -2.50 -50.33
N PHE A 427 -66.04 -2.31 -49.19
CA PHE A 427 -67.39 -1.74 -49.14
C PHE A 427 -67.39 -0.29 -49.65
N MET A 428 -66.49 0.55 -49.14
CA MET A 428 -66.32 1.93 -49.57
C MET A 428 -66.02 2.04 -51.07
N LYS A 429 -65.21 1.13 -51.62
CA LYS A 429 -64.92 1.08 -53.06
C LYS A 429 -66.17 0.76 -53.89
N LYS A 430 -66.96 -0.24 -53.48
CA LYS A 430 -68.22 -0.58 -54.16
C LYS A 430 -69.21 0.59 -54.15
N GLU A 431 -69.30 1.30 -53.03
CA GLU A 431 -70.18 2.46 -52.91
C GLU A 431 -69.69 3.64 -53.77
N CYS A 432 -68.38 3.87 -53.82
CA CYS A 432 -67.78 4.85 -54.73
C CYS A 432 -68.04 4.51 -56.20
N ASP A 433 -67.91 3.24 -56.60
CA ASP A 433 -68.19 2.78 -57.96
C ASP A 433 -69.68 2.96 -58.31
N LYS A 434 -70.58 2.67 -57.36
CA LYS A 434 -72.04 2.91 -57.52
C LYS A 434 -72.35 4.40 -57.68
N LEU A 435 -71.83 5.25 -56.80
CA LEU A 435 -72.02 6.71 -56.87
C LEU A 435 -71.42 7.29 -58.15
N SER A 436 -70.27 6.78 -58.60
CA SER A 436 -69.66 7.18 -59.87
C SER A 436 -70.55 6.79 -61.07
N PHE A 437 -71.13 5.60 -61.05
CA PHE A 437 -72.10 5.15 -62.04
C PHE A 437 -73.38 6.01 -62.03
N GLU A 438 -73.97 6.26 -60.86
CA GLU A 438 -75.12 7.15 -60.70
C GLU A 438 -74.81 8.58 -61.16
N ASN A 439 -73.63 9.12 -60.83
CA ASN A 439 -73.20 10.44 -61.29
C ASN A 439 -73.05 10.46 -62.82
N LYS A 440 -72.51 9.39 -63.42
CA LYS A 440 -72.43 9.24 -64.87
C LYS A 440 -73.83 9.19 -65.50
N GLN A 441 -74.77 8.46 -64.90
CA GLN A 441 -76.17 8.45 -65.34
C GLN A 441 -76.81 9.83 -65.22
N LEU A 442 -76.74 10.47 -64.05
CA LEU A 442 -77.29 11.81 -63.82
C LEU A 442 -76.69 12.85 -64.78
N ARG A 443 -75.39 12.82 -65.03
CA ARG A 443 -74.74 13.67 -66.04
C ARG A 443 -75.28 13.41 -67.44
N ASN A 444 -75.55 12.15 -67.80
CA ASN A 444 -76.16 11.81 -69.08
C ASN A 444 -77.62 12.27 -69.15
N THR A 445 -78.43 12.05 -68.11
CA THR A 445 -79.81 12.54 -68.01
C THR A 445 -79.87 14.06 -68.08
N LEU A 446 -78.95 14.76 -67.42
CA LEU A 446 -78.85 16.22 -67.46
C LEU A 446 -78.43 16.72 -68.85
N ARG A 447 -77.50 16.02 -69.53
CA ARG A 447 -77.18 16.28 -70.96
C ARG A 447 -78.42 16.10 -71.84
N THR A 448 -79.16 15.02 -71.67
CA THR A 448 -80.39 14.76 -72.44
C THR A 448 -81.47 15.80 -72.15
N TYR A 449 -81.65 16.19 -70.89
CA TYR A 449 -82.58 17.23 -70.47
C TYR A 449 -82.23 18.61 -71.07
N LEU A 450 -80.94 18.98 -71.04
CA LEU A 450 -80.45 20.20 -71.69
C LEU A 450 -80.67 20.16 -73.21
N LEU A 451 -80.47 19.00 -73.86
CA LEU A 451 -80.76 18.81 -75.30
C LEU A 451 -82.26 18.93 -75.61
N THR A 452 -83.14 18.45 -74.73
CA THR A 452 -84.60 18.59 -74.88
C THR A 452 -85.07 20.02 -74.61
N ILE A 453 -84.51 20.75 -73.66
CA ILE A 453 -84.82 22.17 -73.45
C ILE A 453 -84.34 23.00 -74.64
N SER A 454 -83.13 22.73 -75.16
CA SER A 454 -82.64 23.43 -76.36
C SER A 454 -83.52 23.15 -77.59
N LYS A 455 -84.24 22.02 -77.63
CA LYS A 455 -85.24 21.71 -78.68
C LYS A 455 -86.64 22.25 -78.38
N ALA A 456 -87.04 22.36 -77.10
CA ALA A 456 -88.33 22.88 -76.68
C ALA A 456 -88.48 24.40 -76.89
N THR A 457 -87.38 25.14 -77.01
CA THR A 457 -87.43 26.56 -77.42
C THR A 457 -87.75 26.76 -78.90
N ILE A 458 -87.81 25.70 -79.73
CA ILE A 458 -87.99 25.81 -81.19
C ILE A 458 -89.40 25.39 -81.66
N ALA A 459 -90.29 24.89 -80.80
CA ALA A 459 -91.59 24.39 -81.24
C ALA A 459 -92.78 24.95 -80.45
N ARG A 460 -93.17 26.18 -80.77
CA ARG A 460 -94.58 26.63 -80.71
C ARG A 460 -94.89 27.47 -81.96
N PRO A 461 -95.61 26.92 -82.95
CA PRO A 461 -96.23 27.69 -84.02
C PRO A 461 -97.69 28.02 -83.65
N LEU A 462 -98.10 29.26 -83.85
CA LEU A 462 -99.50 29.63 -84.06
C LEU A 462 -99.55 30.64 -85.21
N THR A 463 -100.29 30.23 -86.22
CA THR A 463 -100.52 30.82 -87.52
C THR A 463 -101.46 32.03 -87.46
N SER A 464 -101.17 33.03 -88.31
CA SER A 464 -102.06 33.85 -89.16
C SER A 464 -103.22 34.66 -88.55
N ILE A 465 -103.28 35.95 -88.88
CA ILE A 465 -104.37 36.61 -89.65
C ILE A 465 -103.80 37.84 -90.39
N SER A 466 -104.35 38.05 -91.59
CA SER A 466 -104.10 38.99 -92.70
C SER A 466 -104.18 40.50 -92.43
N VAL A 467 -103.29 41.28 -93.05
CA VAL A 467 -103.49 42.04 -94.33
C VAL A 467 -102.16 42.04 -95.07
#